data_AF-A0A074X289-F1
#
_entry.id   AF-A0A074X289-F1
#
_cell.length_a   1.000
_cell.length_b   1.000
_cell.length_c   1.000
_cell.angle_alpha   90.00
_cell.angle_beta   90.00
_cell.angle_gamma   90.00
#
_symmetry.space_group_name_H-M   'P 1'
#
loop_
_entity.id
_entity.type
_entity.pdbx_description
1 polymer ?
#
loop_
_entity_poly.entity_id
_entity_poly.type
_entity_poly.pdbx_seq_one_letter_code
_entity_poly.pdbx_strand_id
1 'polypeptide(L)'
;MPGWLLCAPVVPAKQEEKCFRTAEVDECREVVKSGTPAGEAKNAIPGLEARARPNQRLKVAFGIDSCFTSSDERACKSFRDGVEKLLYVDEAEWINYGDAARATARQALDVESDSTSLFSVVQLMTLKTMMKVLWPDQFFEHITNEQISTLAHEVNLQWLRSKEGSDNSDDPFWNFDKQTPLKDAVKTVFSDWDETDSKKNPCNLILPGYETMWRVVLRCFVEVVARDHDQSTNWEKTLRAFSKIPTKQQLKESFCKADVPVTAAHIAKEALRLYPPTRRIYREYHDAAGQKTNVSADIEAMQRDPVLWRDHPKLVLPDRWIDIAEGYDHGFMPFGAKPFNCPAKRWKNVPMPFGISMVALLVGALIEATQGKWTIHGNFPDKTHPLDTDREAYGDATLQRL
;
A
#
# COMPACT_ATOMS: atom_id res chain seq x y z
N MET A 1 16.54 -33.00 58.62
CA MET A 1 15.07 -32.96 58.44
C MET A 1 14.54 -31.84 59.33
N PRO A 2 13.84 -30.82 58.81
CA PRO A 2 12.59 -30.95 58.06
C PRO A 2 12.62 -30.31 56.66
N GLY A 3 11.81 -30.88 55.75
CA GLY A 3 11.63 -30.40 54.38
C GLY A 3 10.59 -29.29 54.29
N TRP A 4 10.95 -28.22 53.59
CA TRP A 4 10.02 -27.18 53.14
C TRP A 4 9.59 -27.55 51.72
N LEU A 5 8.30 -27.87 51.54
CA LEU A 5 7.69 -27.90 50.21
C LEU A 5 7.62 -26.46 49.69
N LEU A 6 8.43 -26.15 48.68
CA LEU A 6 8.22 -24.98 47.83
C LEU A 6 7.21 -25.36 46.75
N CYS A 7 6.00 -24.80 46.84
CA CYS A 7 5.04 -24.78 45.74
C CYS A 7 5.71 -24.12 44.53
N ALA A 8 5.87 -24.88 43.44
CA ALA A 8 6.23 -24.30 42.15
C ALA A 8 5.09 -23.37 41.70
N PRO A 9 5.38 -22.13 41.25
CA PRO A 9 4.37 -21.30 40.62
C PRO A 9 3.90 -22.01 39.35
N VAL A 10 2.60 -22.27 39.28
CA VAL A 10 1.92 -22.70 38.05
C VAL A 10 2.11 -21.57 37.04
N VAL A 11 3.04 -21.74 36.10
CA VAL A 11 3.15 -20.89 34.92
C VAL A 11 1.84 -21.07 34.14
N PRO A 12 1.01 -20.03 33.97
CA PRO A 12 -0.20 -20.18 33.18
C PRO A 12 0.20 -20.62 31.78
N ALA A 13 -0.38 -21.73 31.33
CA ALA A 13 -0.18 -22.24 29.98
C ALA A 13 -0.49 -21.10 28.98
N LYS A 14 0.44 -20.85 28.05
CA LYS A 14 0.20 -19.95 26.91
C LYS A 14 -1.13 -20.37 26.27
N GLN A 15 -2.14 -19.51 26.33
CA GLN A 15 -3.29 -19.64 25.44
C GLN A 15 -2.73 -19.50 24.02
N GLU A 16 -2.69 -20.59 23.27
CA GLU A 16 -2.50 -20.54 21.83
C GLU A 16 -3.58 -19.61 21.28
N GLU A 17 -3.17 -18.43 20.79
CA GLU A 17 -4.10 -17.52 20.17
C GLU A 17 -4.69 -18.20 18.94
N LYS A 18 -5.96 -18.60 19.03
CA LYS A 18 -6.70 -19.08 17.87
C LYS A 18 -6.60 -18.02 16.77
N CYS A 19 -6.17 -18.45 15.60
CA CYS A 19 -6.03 -17.61 14.43
C CYS A 19 -6.97 -18.13 13.34
N PHE A 20 -7.92 -17.30 12.92
CA PHE A 20 -8.79 -17.58 11.78
C PHE A 20 -8.33 -16.78 10.56
N ARG A 21 -8.31 -17.42 9.40
CA ARG A 21 -8.01 -16.78 8.12
C ARG A 21 -8.99 -17.26 7.06
N THR A 22 -9.53 -16.33 6.29
CA THR A 22 -10.40 -16.62 5.15
C THR A 22 -9.92 -15.90 3.90
N ALA A 23 -10.21 -16.50 2.75
CA ALA A 23 -10.06 -15.91 1.41
C ALA A 23 -11.39 -15.91 0.64
N GLU A 24 -12.49 -16.35 1.26
CA GLU A 24 -13.83 -16.33 0.68
C GLU A 24 -14.35 -14.89 0.68
N VAL A 25 -15.06 -14.44 -0.37
CA VAL A 25 -15.37 -13.02 -0.58
C VAL A 25 -16.34 -12.43 0.43
N ASP A 26 -17.41 -13.15 0.77
CA ASP A 26 -18.41 -12.72 1.74
C ASP A 26 -17.82 -12.74 3.15
N GLU A 27 -17.06 -13.78 3.48
CA GLU A 27 -16.37 -13.87 4.76
C GLU A 27 -15.30 -12.78 4.90
N CYS A 28 -14.50 -12.53 3.86
CA CYS A 28 -13.52 -11.44 3.85
C CYS A 28 -14.19 -10.09 4.12
N ARG A 29 -15.36 -9.85 3.54
CA ARG A 29 -16.13 -8.61 3.74
C ARG A 29 -16.63 -8.46 5.16
N GLU A 30 -17.18 -9.51 5.76
CA GLU A 30 -17.64 -9.48 7.14
C GLU A 30 -16.49 -9.35 8.15
N VAL A 31 -15.35 -10.01 7.89
CA VAL A 31 -14.10 -9.80 8.65
C VAL A 31 -13.64 -8.36 8.52
N VAL A 32 -13.57 -7.77 7.32
CA VAL A 32 -13.18 -6.36 7.16
C VAL A 32 -14.10 -5.42 7.93
N LYS A 33 -15.41 -5.68 7.90
CA LYS A 33 -16.45 -4.84 8.49
C LYS A 33 -16.49 -4.89 10.02
N SER A 34 -16.38 -6.08 10.60
CA SER A 34 -16.65 -6.29 12.03
C SER A 34 -15.65 -7.19 12.73
N GLY A 35 -14.84 -7.95 11.99
CA GLY A 35 -14.00 -9.00 12.55
C GLY A 35 -14.78 -10.24 12.98
N THR A 36 -16.02 -10.41 12.53
CA THR A 36 -16.81 -11.62 12.84
C THR A 36 -16.46 -12.74 11.86
N PRO A 37 -15.99 -13.91 12.32
CA PRO A 37 -15.81 -15.09 11.47
C PRO A 37 -17.13 -15.64 10.93
N ALA A 38 -17.05 -16.47 9.89
CA ALA A 38 -18.22 -17.14 9.32
C ALA A 38 -18.87 -18.09 10.34
N GLY A 39 -20.20 -18.06 10.43
CA GLY A 39 -20.97 -18.92 11.33
C GLY A 39 -20.92 -18.51 12.80
N GLU A 40 -20.15 -17.49 13.17
CA GLU A 40 -20.02 -17.02 14.54
C GLU A 40 -21.02 -15.92 14.90
N ALA A 41 -21.27 -15.77 16.20
CA ALA A 41 -22.04 -14.65 16.71
C ALA A 41 -21.30 -13.32 16.47
N LYS A 42 -22.06 -12.23 16.31
CA LYS A 42 -21.52 -10.88 16.12
C LYS A 42 -20.44 -10.56 17.16
N ASN A 43 -19.32 -10.02 16.68
CA ASN A 43 -18.21 -9.58 17.53
C ASN A 43 -18.70 -8.71 18.71
N ALA A 44 -18.29 -9.06 19.92
CA ALA A 44 -18.69 -8.36 21.14
C ALA A 44 -18.07 -6.95 21.25
N ILE A 45 -16.99 -6.66 20.51
CA ILE A 45 -16.36 -5.33 20.46
C ILE A 45 -16.74 -4.55 19.19
N PRO A 46 -16.78 -3.20 19.24
CA PRO A 46 -17.03 -2.36 18.07
C PRO A 46 -15.99 -2.52 16.96
N GLY A 47 -16.38 -2.36 15.69
CA GLY A 47 -15.50 -2.58 14.55
C GLY A 47 -14.26 -1.66 14.51
N LEU A 48 -14.36 -0.43 15.03
CA LEU A 48 -13.20 0.47 15.16
C LEU A 48 -12.16 -0.09 16.14
N GLU A 49 -12.63 -0.64 17.26
CA GLU A 49 -11.79 -1.27 18.27
C GLU A 49 -11.18 -2.58 17.76
N ALA A 50 -12.00 -3.44 17.13
CA ALA A 50 -11.55 -4.69 16.50
C ALA A 50 -10.42 -4.46 15.48
N ARG A 51 -10.41 -3.31 14.81
CA ARG A 51 -9.35 -2.89 13.89
C ARG A 51 -8.15 -2.27 14.59
N ALA A 52 -8.37 -1.44 15.60
CA ALA A 52 -7.30 -0.72 16.29
C ALA A 52 -6.38 -1.66 17.06
N ARG A 53 -6.91 -2.70 17.70
CA ARG A 53 -6.15 -3.66 18.53
C ARG A 53 -4.99 -4.35 17.77
N PRO A 54 -5.20 -5.05 16.65
CA PRO A 54 -4.09 -5.68 15.90
C PRO A 54 -3.13 -4.65 15.26
N ASN A 55 -3.56 -3.39 15.13
CA ASN A 55 -2.73 -2.31 14.61
C ASN A 55 -1.94 -1.56 15.68
N GLN A 56 -2.09 -1.86 16.99
CA GLN A 56 -1.34 -1.18 18.05
C GLN A 56 0.17 -1.28 17.88
N ARG A 57 0.67 -2.36 17.24
CA ARG A 57 2.09 -2.47 16.88
C ARG A 57 2.61 -1.27 16.09
N LEU A 58 1.76 -0.64 15.24
CA LEU A 58 2.16 0.51 14.45
C LEU A 58 2.34 1.75 15.32
N LYS A 59 1.52 1.90 16.35
CA LYS A 59 1.69 2.96 17.35
C LYS A 59 3.01 2.78 18.10
N VAL A 60 3.31 1.56 18.53
CA VAL A 60 4.58 1.24 19.21
C VAL A 60 5.78 1.43 18.29
N ALA A 61 5.69 1.02 17.01
CA ALA A 61 6.82 1.07 16.08
C ALA A 61 7.07 2.47 15.48
N PHE A 62 6.02 3.26 15.24
CA PHE A 62 6.13 4.53 14.51
C PHE A 62 5.66 5.75 15.30
N GLY A 63 5.16 5.59 16.52
CA GLY A 63 4.64 6.70 17.32
C GLY A 63 3.38 7.34 16.71
N ILE A 64 2.63 6.59 15.87
CA ILE A 64 1.48 7.13 15.14
C ILE A 64 0.17 7.05 15.96
N ASP A 65 -0.60 8.12 15.92
CA ASP A 65 -1.99 8.16 16.37
C ASP A 65 -2.89 8.61 15.22
N SER A 66 -3.45 7.64 14.50
CA SER A 66 -4.32 7.87 13.34
C SER A 66 -5.58 7.03 13.45
N CYS A 67 -6.42 7.17 12.43
CA CYS A 67 -7.54 6.26 12.25
C CYS A 67 -7.07 4.81 12.36
N PHE A 68 -5.91 4.36 11.87
CA PHE A 68 -5.50 2.94 11.90
C PHE A 68 -5.32 2.34 13.29
N THR A 69 -4.90 3.16 14.26
CA THR A 69 -4.51 2.74 15.62
C THR A 69 -5.49 3.20 16.69
N SER A 70 -6.49 4.02 16.34
CA SER A 70 -7.48 4.54 17.27
C SER A 70 -8.85 3.89 17.11
N SER A 71 -9.55 3.72 18.24
CA SER A 71 -10.96 3.34 18.30
C SER A 71 -11.91 4.55 18.44
N ASP A 72 -11.38 5.77 18.57
CA ASP A 72 -12.17 7.00 18.67
C ASP A 72 -12.76 7.38 17.30
N GLU A 73 -14.08 7.28 17.19
CA GLU A 73 -14.83 7.59 15.98
C GLU A 73 -14.63 9.03 15.50
N ARG A 74 -14.57 10.01 16.41
CA ARG A 74 -14.40 11.43 16.03
C ARG A 74 -13.01 11.68 15.49
N ALA A 75 -11.99 11.13 16.15
CA ALA A 75 -10.60 11.23 15.67
C ALA A 75 -10.43 10.53 14.31
N CYS A 76 -10.99 9.33 14.16
CA CYS A 76 -10.97 8.58 12.90
C CYS A 76 -11.65 9.35 11.76
N LYS A 77 -12.81 9.94 12.02
CA LYS A 77 -13.55 10.75 11.06
C LYS A 77 -12.77 12.01 10.68
N SER A 78 -12.27 12.76 11.67
CA SER A 78 -11.48 13.98 11.42
C SER A 78 -10.23 13.70 10.58
N PHE A 79 -9.48 12.65 10.92
CA PHE A 79 -8.32 12.21 10.14
C PHE A 79 -8.71 11.86 8.70
N ARG A 80 -9.77 11.07 8.52
CA ARG A 80 -10.24 10.68 7.18
C ARG A 80 -10.68 11.89 6.37
N ASP A 81 -11.48 12.78 6.94
CA ASP A 81 -11.97 13.97 6.27
C ASP A 81 -10.80 14.90 5.88
N GLY A 82 -9.73 14.96 6.69
CA GLY A 82 -8.48 15.64 6.35
C GLY A 82 -7.77 15.02 5.15
N VAL A 83 -7.59 13.70 5.14
CA VAL A 83 -6.99 12.97 4.00
C VAL A 83 -7.84 13.14 2.74
N GLU A 84 -9.16 13.08 2.84
CA GLU A 84 -10.06 13.26 1.68
C GLU A 84 -9.87 14.62 1.02
N LYS A 85 -9.71 15.70 1.79
CA LYS A 85 -9.42 17.03 1.23
C LYS A 85 -8.13 17.08 0.42
N LEU A 86 -7.11 16.32 0.82
CA LEU A 86 -5.82 16.24 0.11
C LEU A 86 -5.94 15.45 -1.20
N LEU A 87 -6.72 14.36 -1.20
CA LEU A 87 -6.82 13.47 -2.36
C LEU A 87 -7.86 13.90 -3.39
N TYR A 88 -8.87 14.67 -2.96
CA TYR A 88 -10.05 15.01 -3.77
C TYR A 88 -9.87 16.33 -4.49
N VAL A 89 -8.97 16.31 -5.47
CA VAL A 89 -8.60 17.47 -6.28
C VAL A 89 -9.23 17.46 -7.68
N ASP A 90 -9.22 18.61 -8.34
CA ASP A 90 -9.69 18.77 -9.72
C ASP A 90 -8.68 18.26 -10.76
N GLU A 91 -9.04 18.32 -12.04
CA GLU A 91 -8.17 17.85 -13.13
C GLU A 91 -6.92 18.72 -13.33
N ALA A 92 -6.97 20.01 -13.00
CA ALA A 92 -5.81 20.88 -13.12
C ALA A 92 -4.70 20.46 -12.15
N GLU A 93 -5.09 20.10 -10.93
CA GLU A 93 -4.13 19.61 -9.94
C GLU A 93 -3.56 18.23 -10.31
N TRP A 94 -4.34 17.37 -10.97
CA TRP A 94 -3.80 16.13 -11.54
C TRP A 94 -2.71 16.39 -12.58
N ILE A 95 -2.84 17.42 -13.42
CA ILE A 95 -1.79 17.82 -14.37
C ILE A 95 -0.53 18.23 -13.61
N ASN A 96 -0.67 19.02 -12.54
CA ASN A 96 0.44 19.41 -11.65
C ASN A 96 1.13 18.20 -11.00
N TYR A 97 0.37 17.15 -10.65
CA TYR A 97 0.92 15.88 -10.17
C TYR A 97 1.64 15.11 -11.26
N GLY A 98 1.12 15.10 -12.48
CA GLY A 98 1.78 14.46 -13.62
C GLY A 98 3.13 15.10 -13.92
N ASP A 99 3.19 16.43 -13.96
CA ASP A 99 4.44 17.16 -14.18
C ASP A 99 5.46 16.88 -13.07
N ALA A 100 5.01 16.89 -11.81
CA ALA A 100 5.85 16.57 -10.67
C ALA A 100 6.36 15.12 -10.70
N ALA A 101 5.50 14.15 -11.02
CA ALA A 101 5.87 12.74 -11.12
C ALA A 101 6.92 12.52 -12.20
N ARG A 102 6.74 13.11 -13.40
CA ARG A 102 7.70 12.99 -14.51
C ARG A 102 9.02 13.71 -14.22
N ALA A 103 8.99 14.89 -13.60
CA ALA A 103 10.21 15.59 -13.19
C ALA A 103 10.99 14.78 -12.15
N THR A 104 10.29 14.25 -11.15
CA THR A 104 10.87 13.41 -10.10
C THR A 104 11.42 12.11 -10.67
N ALA A 105 10.76 11.50 -11.66
CA ALA A 105 11.26 10.34 -12.40
C ALA A 105 12.65 10.57 -12.96
N ARG A 106 12.81 11.69 -13.66
CA ARG A 106 14.07 12.07 -14.31
C ARG A 106 15.15 12.33 -13.28
N GLN A 107 14.82 13.06 -12.21
CA GLN A 107 15.75 13.32 -11.10
C GLN A 107 16.19 12.05 -10.36
N ALA A 108 15.29 11.08 -10.16
CA ALA A 108 15.63 9.82 -9.50
C ALA A 108 16.58 8.95 -10.34
N LEU A 109 16.60 9.16 -11.66
CA LEU A 109 17.46 8.47 -12.62
C LEU A 109 18.68 9.30 -13.05
N ASP A 110 18.81 10.52 -12.55
CA ASP A 110 19.96 11.40 -12.78
C ASP A 110 21.10 11.02 -11.84
N VAL A 111 21.65 9.84 -12.09
CA VAL A 111 22.74 9.24 -11.32
C VAL A 111 24.00 9.15 -12.18
N GLU A 112 25.18 9.31 -11.57
CA GLU A 112 26.44 9.20 -12.30
C GLU A 112 26.72 7.76 -12.79
N SER A 113 26.30 6.77 -11.99
CA SER A 113 26.47 5.35 -12.28
C SER A 113 25.66 4.87 -13.49
N ASP A 114 26.21 3.90 -14.24
CA ASP A 114 25.50 3.20 -15.33
C ASP A 114 24.50 2.15 -14.83
N SER A 115 24.46 1.92 -13.51
CA SER A 115 23.49 1.04 -12.87
C SER A 115 22.94 1.66 -11.59
N THR A 116 21.63 1.51 -11.34
CA THR A 116 20.97 1.96 -10.11
C THR A 116 19.91 0.98 -9.64
N SER A 117 19.55 1.02 -8.36
CA SER A 117 18.49 0.17 -7.80
C SER A 117 17.12 0.61 -8.31
N LEU A 118 16.39 -0.31 -8.94
CA LEU A 118 14.99 -0.07 -9.32
C LEU A 118 14.14 0.25 -8.09
N PHE A 119 14.39 -0.47 -6.99
CA PHE A 119 13.70 -0.32 -5.72
C PHE A 119 13.82 1.11 -5.18
N SER A 120 15.05 1.63 -5.10
CA SER A 120 15.33 2.99 -4.61
C SER A 120 14.72 4.07 -5.52
N VAL A 121 14.80 3.90 -6.84
CA VAL A 121 14.20 4.84 -7.81
C VAL A 121 12.69 4.93 -7.62
N VAL A 122 11.99 3.79 -7.54
CA VAL A 122 10.53 3.76 -7.37
C VAL A 122 10.12 4.34 -6.01
N GLN A 123 10.88 4.04 -4.95
CA GLN A 123 10.64 4.61 -3.62
C GLN A 123 10.79 6.14 -3.61
N LEU A 124 11.92 6.65 -4.09
CA LEU A 124 12.21 8.09 -4.12
C LEU A 124 11.16 8.84 -4.95
N MET A 125 10.86 8.34 -6.16
CA MET A 125 9.83 8.95 -7.01
C MET A 125 8.48 9.01 -6.29
N THR A 126 8.04 7.87 -5.76
CA THR A 126 6.72 7.77 -5.16
C THR A 126 6.63 8.66 -3.93
N LEU A 127 7.65 8.66 -3.07
CA LEU A 127 7.66 9.49 -1.87
C LEU A 127 7.63 10.98 -2.21
N LYS A 128 8.50 11.46 -3.10
CA LYS A 128 8.51 12.87 -3.53
C LYS A 128 7.19 13.30 -4.16
N THR A 129 6.58 12.46 -4.99
CA THR A 129 5.27 12.76 -5.58
C THR A 129 4.18 12.80 -4.51
N MET A 130 4.16 11.82 -3.61
CA MET A 130 3.19 11.79 -2.50
C MET A 130 3.40 12.93 -1.50
N MET A 131 4.62 13.42 -1.32
CA MET A 131 4.87 14.59 -0.47
C MET A 131 4.15 15.83 -0.99
N LYS A 132 4.16 16.07 -2.31
CA LYS A 132 3.38 17.16 -2.94
C LYS A 132 1.86 17.00 -2.74
N VAL A 133 1.36 15.77 -2.72
CA VAL A 133 -0.07 15.49 -2.49
C VAL A 133 -0.45 15.70 -1.02
N LEU A 134 0.36 15.15 -0.11
CA LEU A 134 0.00 15.02 1.30
C LEU A 134 0.34 16.27 2.13
N TRP A 135 1.26 17.11 1.63
CA TRP A 135 1.64 18.40 2.22
C TRP A 135 1.73 19.47 1.14
N PRO A 136 0.60 19.86 0.50
CA PRO A 136 0.60 20.79 -0.64
C PRO A 136 1.08 22.20 -0.26
N ASP A 137 1.00 22.57 1.02
CA ASP A 137 1.42 23.87 1.54
C ASP A 137 2.89 23.88 2.04
N GLN A 138 3.59 22.73 2.01
CA GLN A 138 4.98 22.63 2.43
C GLN A 138 5.93 22.65 1.24
N PHE A 139 7.04 23.37 1.41
CA PHE A 139 8.08 23.59 0.41
C PHE A 139 9.30 22.70 0.72
N PHE A 140 9.51 21.68 -0.10
CA PHE A 140 10.59 20.69 0.09
C PHE A 140 11.80 20.93 -0.83
N GLU A 141 11.92 22.09 -1.47
CA GLU A 141 13.00 22.41 -2.42
C GLU A 141 14.39 22.39 -1.78
N HIS A 142 14.46 22.60 -0.46
CA HIS A 142 15.70 22.56 0.31
C HIS A 142 16.09 21.14 0.74
N ILE A 143 15.19 20.15 0.60
CA ILE A 143 15.42 18.76 0.99
C ILE A 143 16.03 17.99 -0.19
N THR A 144 17.14 17.30 0.06
CA THR A 144 17.86 16.55 -0.97
C THR A 144 17.20 15.19 -1.26
N ASN A 145 17.47 14.64 -2.45
CA ASN A 145 17.03 13.29 -2.80
C ASN A 145 17.59 12.23 -1.84
N GLU A 146 18.80 12.44 -1.32
CA GLU A 146 19.43 11.57 -0.34
C GLU A 146 18.63 11.55 0.97
N GLN A 147 18.26 12.72 1.50
CA GLN A 147 17.46 12.83 2.73
C GLN A 147 16.09 12.13 2.59
N ILE A 148 15.43 12.28 1.45
CA ILE A 148 14.15 11.62 1.17
C ILE A 148 14.34 10.10 1.01
N SER A 149 15.44 9.67 0.40
CA SER A 149 15.77 8.25 0.26
C SER A 149 16.07 7.62 1.62
N THR A 150 16.76 8.32 2.52
CA THR A 150 16.99 7.90 3.91
C THR A 150 15.67 7.74 4.66
N LEU A 151 14.74 8.69 4.53
CA LEU A 151 13.40 8.57 5.11
C LEU A 151 12.64 7.34 4.58
N ALA A 152 12.65 7.12 3.26
CA ALA A 152 12.04 5.95 2.64
C ALA A 152 12.65 4.64 3.17
N HIS A 153 13.98 4.59 3.29
CA HIS A 153 14.72 3.45 3.80
C HIS A 153 14.35 3.14 5.26
N GLU A 154 14.42 4.13 6.15
CA GLU A 154 14.11 3.96 7.57
C GLU A 154 12.65 3.58 7.81
N VAL A 155 11.71 4.12 7.03
CA VAL A 155 10.30 3.72 7.11
C VAL A 155 10.11 2.23 6.74
N ASN A 156 10.76 1.77 5.67
CA ASN A 156 10.69 0.36 5.26
C ASN A 156 11.36 -0.54 6.31
N LEU A 157 12.55 -0.18 6.77
CA LEU A 157 13.31 -0.93 7.76
C LEU A 157 12.56 -1.05 9.09
N GLN A 158 11.98 0.06 9.55
CA GLN A 158 11.18 0.06 10.77
C GLN A 158 9.92 -0.80 10.64
N TRP A 159 9.32 -0.84 9.45
CA TRP A 159 8.19 -1.74 9.21
C TRP A 159 8.61 -3.21 9.36
N LEU A 160 9.75 -3.61 8.79
CA LEU A 160 10.28 -4.97 8.88
C LEU A 160 10.57 -5.36 10.33
N ARG A 161 11.28 -4.49 11.07
CA ARG A 161 11.54 -4.67 12.52
C ARG A 161 10.25 -4.89 13.32
N SER A 162 9.20 -4.11 13.04
CA SER A 162 7.88 -4.25 13.71
C SER A 162 7.10 -5.54 13.38
N LYS A 163 7.64 -6.38 12.49
CA LYS A 163 7.09 -7.67 12.09
C LYS A 163 7.94 -8.86 12.55
N GLU A 164 9.19 -8.64 12.95
CA GLU A 164 10.07 -9.65 13.54
C GLU A 164 9.56 -9.98 14.96
N GLY A 165 8.61 -10.91 15.01
CA GLY A 165 7.80 -11.24 16.19
C GLY A 165 8.50 -12.05 17.28
N SER A 166 9.72 -11.67 17.69
CA SER A 166 10.44 -12.37 18.77
C SER A 166 10.51 -11.61 20.10
N ASP A 167 10.36 -10.28 20.10
CA ASP A 167 10.28 -9.50 21.33
C ASP A 167 8.82 -9.37 21.78
N ASN A 168 8.31 -10.41 22.46
CA ASN A 168 7.15 -10.28 23.35
C ASN A 168 7.51 -9.54 24.65
N SER A 169 8.59 -8.74 24.63
CA SER A 169 8.93 -7.86 25.73
C SER A 169 7.95 -6.69 25.74
N ASP A 170 7.64 -6.17 26.92
CA ASP A 170 6.87 -4.94 27.08
C ASP A 170 7.60 -3.71 26.48
N ASP A 171 8.86 -3.88 26.09
CA ASP A 171 9.72 -2.82 25.58
C ASP A 171 10.61 -3.33 24.42
N PRO A 172 10.01 -3.59 23.24
CA PRO A 172 10.74 -4.17 22.10
C PRO A 172 11.85 -3.24 21.61
N PHE A 173 12.92 -3.81 21.05
CA PHE A 173 14.03 -2.99 20.50
C PHE A 173 13.56 -2.04 19.40
N TRP A 174 12.48 -2.39 18.69
CA TRP A 174 11.86 -1.62 17.62
C TRP A 174 10.82 -0.59 18.12
N ASN A 175 10.70 -0.35 19.42
CA ASN A 175 9.89 0.75 19.94
C ASN A 175 10.37 2.09 19.36
N PHE A 176 9.42 2.92 18.92
CA PHE A 176 9.64 4.23 18.30
C PHE A 176 10.55 5.14 19.13
N ASP A 177 10.41 5.11 20.46
CA ASP A 177 11.22 5.93 21.37
C ASP A 177 12.73 5.62 21.24
N LYS A 178 13.05 4.37 20.87
CA LYS A 178 14.41 3.86 20.64
C LYS A 178 14.90 4.02 19.20
N GLN A 179 14.02 4.38 18.25
CA GLN A 179 14.37 4.48 16.83
C GLN A 179 14.88 5.87 16.45
N THR A 180 16.03 6.26 17.00
CA THR A 180 16.69 7.52 16.65
C THR A 180 16.89 7.71 15.13
N PRO A 181 17.34 6.69 14.35
CA PRO A 181 17.52 6.87 12.90
C PRO A 181 16.25 7.27 12.15
N LEU A 182 15.12 6.63 12.46
CA LEU A 182 13.83 6.99 11.86
C LEU A 182 13.42 8.41 12.26
N LYS A 183 13.55 8.75 13.55
CA LYS A 183 13.17 10.08 14.05
C LYS A 183 14.01 11.19 13.42
N ASP A 184 15.31 10.98 13.28
CA ASP A 184 16.22 11.92 12.64
C ASP A 184 15.88 12.07 11.16
N ALA A 185 15.58 10.96 10.46
CA ALA A 185 15.14 11.01 9.07
C ALA A 185 13.83 11.79 8.89
N VAL A 186 12.84 11.61 9.80
CA VAL A 186 11.60 12.38 9.77
C VAL A 186 11.87 13.85 10.05
N LYS A 187 12.63 14.21 11.09
CA LYS A 187 12.97 15.61 11.43
C LYS A 187 13.79 16.31 10.34
N THR A 188 14.61 15.54 9.62
CA THR A 188 15.39 16.09 8.51
C THR A 188 14.48 16.58 7.38
N VAL A 189 13.39 15.85 7.09
CA VAL A 189 12.44 16.20 6.03
C VAL A 189 11.32 17.14 6.53
N PHE A 190 10.90 16.98 7.79
CA PHE A 190 9.83 17.71 8.46
C PHE A 190 10.39 18.41 9.71
N SER A 191 11.12 19.50 9.51
CA SER A 191 11.87 20.19 10.57
C SER A 191 10.99 20.85 11.64
N ASP A 192 9.72 21.11 11.33
CA ASP A 192 8.71 21.68 12.22
C ASP A 192 7.94 20.62 13.02
N TRP A 193 8.21 19.33 12.79
CA TRP A 193 7.52 18.25 13.48
C TRP A 193 7.90 18.16 14.96
N ASP A 194 6.88 18.27 15.82
CA ASP A 194 6.96 17.97 17.25
C ASP A 194 6.83 16.45 17.48
N GLU A 195 7.93 15.83 17.91
CA GLU A 195 8.00 14.39 18.23
C GLU A 195 6.98 13.95 19.29
N THR A 196 6.54 14.86 20.16
CA THR A 196 5.57 14.56 21.22
C THR A 196 4.12 14.54 20.72
N ASP A 197 3.84 15.14 19.55
CA ASP A 197 2.51 15.16 18.94
C ASP A 197 2.31 13.97 17.97
N SER A 198 1.94 12.83 18.53
CA SER A 198 1.64 11.60 17.78
C SER A 198 0.55 11.75 16.70
N LYS A 199 -0.35 12.74 16.82
CA LYS A 199 -1.42 13.00 15.83
C LYS A 199 -0.91 13.78 14.62
N LYS A 200 0.15 14.56 14.79
CA LYS A 200 0.83 15.29 13.71
C LYS A 200 2.08 14.60 13.18
N ASN A 201 2.41 13.42 13.71
CA ASN A 201 3.50 12.60 13.19
C ASN A 201 3.35 12.36 11.67
N PRO A 202 4.32 12.75 10.82
CA PRO A 202 4.24 12.58 9.36
C PRO A 202 4.02 11.12 8.93
N CYS A 203 4.47 10.15 9.71
CA CYS A 203 4.25 8.72 9.44
C CYS A 203 2.75 8.34 9.43
N ASN A 204 1.86 9.14 10.02
CA ASN A 204 0.41 8.96 9.88
C ASN A 204 -0.06 9.00 8.42
N LEU A 205 0.63 9.77 7.56
CA LEU A 205 0.33 9.90 6.13
C LEU A 205 1.30 9.11 5.24
N ILE A 206 2.58 9.04 5.60
CA ILE A 206 3.61 8.30 4.84
C ILE A 206 3.25 6.81 4.73
N LEU A 207 2.84 6.18 5.83
CA LEU A 207 2.53 4.74 5.84
C LEU A 207 1.35 4.39 4.91
N PRO A 208 0.15 4.98 5.06
CA PRO A 208 -0.97 4.64 4.19
C PRO A 208 -0.86 5.22 2.77
N GLY A 209 -0.14 6.33 2.58
CA GLY A 209 -0.11 7.07 1.30
C GLY A 209 1.08 6.72 0.40
N TYR A 210 2.28 6.56 0.98
CA TYR A 210 3.50 6.24 0.23
C TYR A 210 3.82 4.74 0.28
N GLU A 211 3.93 4.18 1.48
CA GLU A 211 4.51 2.84 1.73
C GLU A 211 3.75 1.75 0.98
N THR A 212 2.43 1.89 0.92
CA THR A 212 1.54 0.98 0.20
C THR A 212 1.57 1.22 -1.32
N MET A 213 1.68 2.48 -1.75
CA MET A 213 1.61 2.90 -3.15
C MET A 213 2.83 2.44 -3.97
N TRP A 214 4.04 2.67 -3.47
CA TRP A 214 5.25 2.39 -4.25
C TRP A 214 5.39 0.90 -4.56
N ARG A 215 4.83 0.02 -3.71
CA ARG A 215 4.85 -1.44 -3.89
C ARG A 215 4.04 -1.90 -5.08
N VAL A 216 2.85 -1.34 -5.29
CA VAL A 216 2.02 -1.66 -6.46
C VAL A 216 2.56 -0.98 -7.71
N VAL A 217 3.14 0.22 -7.59
CA VAL A 217 3.82 0.91 -8.70
C VAL A 217 5.00 0.08 -9.20
N LEU A 218 5.86 -0.43 -8.32
CA LEU A 218 6.98 -1.30 -8.68
C LEU A 218 6.51 -2.52 -9.49
N ARG A 219 5.49 -3.22 -8.99
CA ARG A 219 4.98 -4.45 -9.61
C ARG A 219 4.28 -4.18 -10.92
N CYS A 220 3.46 -3.13 -10.99
CA CYS A 220 2.82 -2.71 -12.23
C CYS A 220 3.84 -2.29 -13.28
N PHE A 221 4.91 -1.59 -12.87
CA PHE A 221 5.99 -1.23 -13.77
C PHE A 221 6.67 -2.49 -14.31
N VAL A 222 7.18 -3.37 -13.45
CA VAL A 222 7.83 -4.64 -13.85
C VAL A 222 6.95 -5.48 -14.79
N GLU A 223 5.64 -5.61 -14.51
CA GLU A 223 4.72 -6.31 -15.41
C GLU A 223 4.67 -5.67 -16.79
N VAL A 224 4.62 -4.35 -16.88
CA VAL A 224 4.49 -3.68 -18.18
C VAL A 224 5.80 -3.79 -18.98
N VAL A 225 6.97 -3.64 -18.35
CA VAL A 225 8.22 -3.41 -19.09
C VAL A 225 9.22 -4.57 -19.08
N ALA A 226 9.14 -5.52 -18.14
CA ALA A 226 10.18 -6.53 -17.93
C ALA A 226 9.70 -7.97 -18.15
N ARG A 227 8.42 -8.17 -18.40
CA ARG A 227 7.75 -9.47 -18.31
C ARG A 227 7.29 -10.04 -19.66
N ASP A 228 7.63 -9.37 -20.75
CA ASP A 228 7.43 -9.83 -22.14
C ASP A 228 5.97 -10.24 -22.45
N HIS A 229 5.02 -9.41 -22.04
CA HIS A 229 3.61 -9.60 -22.42
C HIS A 229 3.38 -9.13 -23.85
N ASP A 230 2.54 -9.85 -24.58
CA ASP A 230 2.27 -9.59 -25.99
C ASP A 230 1.72 -8.16 -26.23
N GLN A 231 1.06 -7.58 -25.22
CA GLN A 231 0.48 -6.23 -25.26
C GLN A 231 1.31 -5.17 -24.53
N SER A 232 2.50 -5.50 -24.00
CA SER A 232 3.35 -4.60 -23.21
C SER A 232 3.57 -3.24 -23.89
N THR A 233 3.89 -3.23 -25.20
CA THR A 233 4.09 -1.98 -25.96
C THR A 233 2.84 -1.08 -25.99
N ASN A 234 1.64 -1.67 -26.04
CA ASN A 234 0.39 -0.90 -26.02
C ASN A 234 0.09 -0.37 -24.61
N TRP A 235 0.38 -1.16 -23.57
CA TRP A 235 0.28 -0.72 -22.18
C TRP A 235 1.24 0.43 -21.87
N GLU A 236 2.49 0.35 -22.33
CA GLU A 236 3.48 1.42 -22.18
C GLU A 236 3.01 2.73 -22.82
N LYS A 237 2.54 2.68 -24.07
CA LYS A 237 2.02 3.86 -24.79
C LYS A 237 0.83 4.47 -24.05
N THR A 238 -0.07 3.63 -23.56
CA THR A 238 -1.28 4.04 -22.84
C THR A 238 -0.96 4.74 -21.52
N LEU A 239 -0.09 4.14 -20.70
CA LEU A 239 0.30 4.71 -19.41
C LEU A 239 1.12 6.00 -19.58
N ARG A 240 2.01 6.04 -20.57
CA ARG A 240 2.78 7.26 -20.89
C ARG A 240 1.90 8.39 -21.42
N ALA A 241 0.88 8.08 -22.22
CA ALA A 241 -0.06 9.10 -22.67
C ALA A 241 -0.83 9.69 -21.48
N PHE A 242 -1.30 8.82 -20.57
CA PHE A 242 -1.95 9.26 -19.33
C PHE A 242 -1.03 10.09 -18.43
N SER A 243 0.25 9.71 -18.27
CA SER A 243 1.16 10.46 -17.40
C SER A 243 1.48 11.86 -17.92
N LYS A 244 1.32 12.13 -19.22
CA LYS A 244 1.51 13.46 -19.81
C LYS A 244 0.29 14.36 -19.62
N ILE A 245 -0.91 13.80 -19.73
CA ILE A 245 -2.17 14.54 -19.64
C ILE A 245 -3.16 13.73 -18.78
N PRO A 246 -3.00 13.75 -17.44
CA PRO A 246 -3.77 12.89 -16.54
C PRO A 246 -5.18 13.43 -16.31
N THR A 247 -6.06 13.27 -17.30
CA THR A 247 -7.47 13.66 -17.22
C THR A 247 -8.37 12.44 -17.04
N LYS A 248 -9.62 12.66 -16.60
CA LYS A 248 -10.61 11.57 -16.50
C LYS A 248 -10.83 10.88 -17.84
N GLN A 249 -10.77 11.64 -18.94
CA GLN A 249 -10.89 11.12 -20.29
C GLN A 249 -9.72 10.19 -20.61
N GLN A 250 -8.48 10.67 -20.46
CA GLN A 250 -7.29 9.89 -20.80
C GLN A 250 -7.11 8.64 -19.92
N LEU A 251 -7.66 8.66 -18.70
CA LEU A 251 -7.69 7.50 -17.81
C LEU A 251 -8.60 6.37 -18.35
N LYS A 252 -9.70 6.73 -19.01
CA LYS A 252 -10.81 5.83 -19.38
C LYS A 252 -10.86 5.48 -20.86
N GLU A 253 -10.17 6.22 -21.70
CA GLU A 253 -10.13 5.97 -23.14
C GLU A 253 -8.84 5.23 -23.50
N SER A 254 -8.96 4.27 -24.42
CA SER A 254 -7.79 3.57 -24.94
C SER A 254 -7.01 4.49 -25.86
N PHE A 255 -5.69 4.54 -25.68
CA PHE A 255 -4.82 5.37 -26.50
C PHE A 255 -4.59 4.74 -27.89
N CYS A 256 -4.55 3.42 -27.98
CA CYS A 256 -4.29 2.69 -29.22
C CYS A 256 -5.60 2.16 -29.80
N LYS A 257 -5.77 2.29 -31.13
CA LYS A 257 -6.78 1.52 -31.87
C LYS A 257 -6.28 0.09 -32.02
N ALA A 258 -6.31 -0.67 -30.93
CA ALA A 258 -6.06 -2.11 -30.92
C ALA A 258 -7.40 -2.85 -30.98
N ASP A 259 -7.35 -4.15 -31.30
CA ASP A 259 -8.54 -5.02 -31.26
C ASP A 259 -9.19 -5.05 -29.87
N VAL A 260 -8.37 -4.84 -28.82
CA VAL A 260 -8.81 -4.77 -27.42
C VAL A 260 -8.45 -3.40 -26.83
N PRO A 261 -9.45 -2.52 -26.53
CA PRO A 261 -9.21 -1.14 -26.11
C PRO A 261 -8.86 -1.03 -24.61
N VAL A 262 -7.69 -1.55 -24.22
CA VAL A 262 -7.17 -1.42 -22.84
C VAL A 262 -6.89 0.05 -22.50
N THR A 263 -7.23 0.45 -21.27
CA THR A 263 -7.09 1.83 -20.75
C THR A 263 -6.08 1.89 -19.62
N ALA A 264 -5.63 3.10 -19.24
CA ALA A 264 -4.75 3.27 -18.08
C ALA A 264 -5.42 2.78 -16.77
N ALA A 265 -6.74 3.00 -16.63
CA ALA A 265 -7.50 2.46 -15.50
C ALA A 265 -7.51 0.92 -15.47
N HIS A 266 -7.65 0.27 -16.63
CA HIS A 266 -7.66 -1.20 -16.71
C HIS A 266 -6.33 -1.80 -16.23
N ILE A 267 -5.21 -1.23 -16.67
CA ILE A 267 -3.87 -1.70 -16.27
C ILE A 267 -3.65 -1.52 -14.77
N ALA A 268 -3.96 -0.32 -14.23
CA ALA A 268 -3.80 -0.06 -12.81
C ALA A 268 -4.74 -0.89 -11.93
N LYS A 269 -5.99 -1.13 -12.37
CA LYS A 269 -6.93 -2.01 -11.66
C LYS A 269 -6.43 -3.46 -11.64
N GLU A 270 -5.89 -3.96 -12.75
CA GLU A 270 -5.34 -5.32 -12.80
C GLU A 270 -4.12 -5.48 -11.90
N ALA A 271 -3.23 -4.47 -11.87
CA ALA A 271 -2.13 -4.44 -10.92
C ALA A 271 -2.60 -4.42 -9.46
N LEU A 272 -3.61 -3.60 -9.12
CA LEU A 272 -4.19 -3.56 -7.77
C LEU A 272 -4.93 -4.86 -7.39
N ARG A 273 -5.47 -5.58 -8.38
CA ARG A 273 -6.11 -6.88 -8.18
C ARG A 273 -5.08 -7.95 -7.86
N LEU A 274 -4.03 -8.06 -8.66
CA LEU A 274 -2.98 -9.04 -8.45
C LEU A 274 -2.08 -8.68 -7.26
N TYR A 275 -1.81 -7.40 -7.05
CA TYR A 275 -0.83 -6.90 -6.08
C TYR A 275 -1.47 -5.88 -5.13
N PRO A 276 -2.51 -6.25 -4.36
CA PRO A 276 -3.17 -5.32 -3.45
C PRO A 276 -2.16 -4.85 -2.39
N PRO A 277 -2.01 -3.53 -2.18
CA PRO A 277 -1.07 -3.02 -1.19
C PRO A 277 -1.33 -3.53 0.23
N THR A 278 -2.61 -3.79 0.55
CA THR A 278 -3.02 -4.46 1.78
C THR A 278 -3.38 -5.91 1.48
N ARG A 279 -2.38 -6.80 1.56
CA ARG A 279 -2.54 -8.25 1.32
C ARG A 279 -3.48 -8.92 2.32
N ARG A 280 -3.44 -8.48 3.59
CA ARG A 280 -4.21 -9.04 4.69
C ARG A 280 -4.78 -7.95 5.57
N ILE A 281 -6.04 -8.09 5.97
CA ILE A 281 -6.71 -7.20 6.90
C ILE A 281 -7.02 -7.97 8.18
N TYR A 282 -6.45 -7.51 9.30
CA TYR A 282 -6.58 -8.15 10.61
C TYR A 282 -7.66 -7.47 11.45
N ARG A 283 -8.40 -8.28 12.22
CA ARG A 283 -9.28 -7.83 13.30
C ARG A 283 -9.11 -8.73 14.51
N GLU A 284 -9.47 -8.21 15.68
CA GLU A 284 -9.68 -9.02 16.87
C GLU A 284 -11.17 -9.34 17.02
N TYR A 285 -11.48 -10.61 17.27
CA TYR A 285 -12.82 -11.12 17.52
C TYR A 285 -12.97 -11.52 18.99
N HIS A 286 -14.08 -11.12 19.59
CA HIS A 286 -14.50 -11.51 20.94
C HIS A 286 -15.84 -12.22 20.85
N ASP A 287 -15.88 -13.47 21.32
CA ASP A 287 -17.13 -14.20 21.46
C ASP A 287 -17.96 -13.68 22.65
N ALA A 288 -19.15 -14.27 22.86
CA ALA A 288 -20.04 -13.89 23.95
C ALA A 288 -19.46 -14.17 25.36
N ALA A 289 -18.46 -15.06 25.46
CA ALA A 289 -17.75 -15.36 26.70
C ALA A 289 -16.51 -14.47 26.90
N GLY A 290 -16.19 -13.59 25.94
CA GLY A 290 -15.01 -12.73 25.95
C GLY A 290 -13.72 -13.42 25.49
N GLN A 291 -13.80 -14.61 24.91
CA GLN A 291 -12.63 -15.29 24.35
C GLN A 291 -12.16 -14.53 23.10
N LYS A 292 -10.88 -14.12 23.13
CA LYS A 292 -10.22 -13.45 22.02
C LYS A 292 -9.76 -14.43 20.94
N THR A 293 -9.91 -14.03 19.68
CA THR A 293 -9.40 -14.72 18.49
C THR A 293 -8.88 -13.68 17.50
N ASN A 294 -7.69 -13.90 16.94
CA ASN A 294 -7.18 -13.06 15.86
C ASN A 294 -7.78 -13.57 14.54
N VAL A 295 -8.46 -12.69 13.80
CA VAL A 295 -9.11 -13.04 12.54
C VAL A 295 -8.51 -12.22 11.40
N SER A 296 -8.41 -12.80 10.21
CA SER A 296 -7.82 -12.12 9.06
C SER A 296 -8.52 -12.46 7.75
N ALA A 297 -8.74 -11.42 6.94
CA ALA A 297 -9.15 -11.54 5.55
C ALA A 297 -7.90 -11.51 4.66
N ASP A 298 -7.67 -12.56 3.88
CA ASP A 298 -6.58 -12.65 2.90
C ASP A 298 -7.04 -12.10 1.55
N ILE A 299 -6.93 -10.78 1.43
CA ILE A 299 -7.38 -9.99 0.26
C ILE A 299 -6.63 -10.42 -1.00
N GLU A 300 -5.34 -10.71 -0.88
CA GLU A 300 -4.54 -11.17 -2.01
C GLU A 300 -5.01 -12.52 -2.53
N ALA A 301 -5.22 -13.50 -1.64
CA ALA A 301 -5.72 -14.81 -2.03
C ALA A 301 -7.12 -14.72 -2.65
N MET A 302 -8.03 -13.97 -2.02
CA MET A 302 -9.38 -13.71 -2.52
C MET A 302 -9.37 -13.08 -3.92
N GLN A 303 -8.52 -12.06 -4.14
CA GLN A 303 -8.42 -11.39 -5.44
C GLN A 303 -7.77 -12.22 -6.55
N ARG A 304 -7.28 -13.42 -6.22
CA ARG A 304 -6.73 -14.42 -7.14
C ARG A 304 -7.55 -15.71 -7.16
N ASP A 305 -8.74 -15.69 -6.57
CA ASP A 305 -9.63 -16.84 -6.53
C ASP A 305 -10.26 -17.10 -7.91
N PRO A 306 -10.09 -18.31 -8.50
CA PRO A 306 -10.73 -18.69 -9.76
C PRO A 306 -12.27 -18.64 -9.72
N VAL A 307 -12.91 -18.78 -8.56
CA VAL A 307 -14.37 -18.68 -8.43
C VAL A 307 -14.85 -17.26 -8.76
N LEU A 308 -14.08 -16.24 -8.35
CA LEU A 308 -14.41 -14.84 -8.58
C LEU A 308 -13.89 -14.35 -9.93
N TRP A 309 -12.64 -14.66 -10.26
CA TRP A 309 -11.92 -14.06 -11.39
C TRP A 309 -11.86 -14.95 -12.63
N ARG A 310 -12.49 -16.13 -12.55
CA ARG A 310 -12.68 -17.10 -13.65
C ARG A 310 -11.36 -17.42 -14.35
N ASP A 311 -11.32 -17.24 -15.66
CA ASP A 311 -10.21 -17.62 -16.51
C ASP A 311 -8.95 -16.83 -16.12
N HIS A 312 -7.90 -17.60 -15.80
CA HIS A 312 -6.56 -17.09 -15.55
C HIS A 312 -6.48 -16.04 -14.42
N PRO A 313 -6.89 -16.37 -13.18
CA PRO A 313 -6.97 -15.42 -12.08
C PRO A 313 -5.59 -14.95 -11.59
N LYS A 314 -4.54 -15.64 -12.01
CA LYS A 314 -3.13 -15.34 -11.69
C LYS A 314 -2.37 -14.67 -12.83
N LEU A 315 -2.96 -14.56 -14.03
CA LEU A 315 -2.34 -13.85 -15.15
C LEU A 315 -2.70 -12.36 -15.10
N VAL A 316 -1.80 -11.53 -15.61
CA VAL A 316 -2.04 -10.10 -15.80
C VAL A 316 -2.84 -9.92 -17.08
N LEU A 317 -4.14 -9.67 -16.93
CA LEU A 317 -5.07 -9.47 -18.05
C LEU A 317 -5.84 -8.17 -17.85
N PRO A 318 -5.31 -7.00 -18.27
CA PRO A 318 -6.01 -5.72 -18.15
C PRO A 318 -7.32 -5.65 -18.94
N ASP A 319 -7.42 -6.38 -20.05
CA ASP A 319 -8.62 -6.48 -20.88
C ASP A 319 -9.83 -7.09 -20.16
N ARG A 320 -9.61 -7.91 -19.13
CA ARG A 320 -10.65 -8.40 -18.21
C ARG A 320 -11.60 -7.30 -17.74
N TRP A 321 -11.09 -6.08 -17.58
CA TRP A 321 -11.85 -4.95 -17.06
C TRP A 321 -12.81 -4.31 -18.07
N ILE A 322 -12.79 -4.74 -19.33
CA ILE A 322 -13.69 -4.25 -20.39
C ILE A 322 -15.11 -4.83 -20.21
N ASP A 323 -15.20 -6.15 -20.03
CA ASP A 323 -16.48 -6.89 -19.99
C ASP A 323 -16.80 -7.45 -18.59
N ILE A 324 -16.27 -6.82 -17.55
CA ILE A 324 -16.59 -7.22 -16.18
C ILE A 324 -18.09 -7.00 -15.93
N ALA A 325 -18.81 -8.11 -15.65
CA ALA A 325 -20.23 -8.08 -15.31
C ALA A 325 -20.50 -7.24 -14.05
N GLU A 326 -21.74 -6.79 -13.88
CA GLU A 326 -22.17 -6.20 -12.61
C GLU A 326 -21.91 -7.20 -11.45
N GLY A 327 -21.15 -6.77 -10.44
CA GLY A 327 -20.84 -7.59 -9.26
C GLY A 327 -19.35 -7.88 -9.01
N TYR A 328 -18.42 -7.66 -9.95
CA TYR A 328 -16.97 -7.86 -9.66
C TYR A 328 -16.40 -6.85 -8.66
N ASP A 329 -17.03 -5.69 -8.48
CA ASP A 329 -16.77 -4.78 -7.36
C ASP A 329 -16.91 -5.48 -5.99
N HIS A 330 -17.62 -6.63 -5.95
CA HIS A 330 -17.72 -7.46 -4.77
C HIS A 330 -16.37 -8.07 -4.38
N GLY A 331 -15.63 -8.64 -5.34
CA GLY A 331 -14.31 -9.25 -5.14
C GLY A 331 -13.13 -8.29 -5.28
N PHE A 332 -13.32 -7.09 -5.84
CA PHE A 332 -12.27 -6.08 -5.96
C PHE A 332 -12.16 -5.23 -4.68
N MET A 333 -11.24 -5.61 -3.77
CA MET A 333 -11.06 -4.97 -2.47
C MET A 333 -9.64 -4.45 -2.15
N PRO A 334 -8.87 -3.89 -3.11
CA PRO A 334 -7.53 -3.36 -2.79
C PRO A 334 -7.60 -2.12 -1.88
N PHE A 335 -8.80 -1.52 -1.78
CA PHE A 335 -9.11 -0.36 -0.95
C PHE A 335 -10.00 -0.70 0.25
N GLY A 336 -10.12 -1.99 0.60
CA GLY A 336 -11.01 -2.48 1.65
C GLY A 336 -12.50 -2.43 1.26
N ALA A 337 -13.35 -2.57 2.28
CA ALA A 337 -14.81 -2.63 2.17
C ALA A 337 -15.47 -1.75 3.24
N LYS A 338 -16.77 -1.49 3.06
CA LYS A 338 -17.57 -0.72 4.02
C LYS A 338 -17.54 -1.38 5.40
N PRO A 339 -17.48 -0.60 6.51
CA PRO A 339 -17.46 0.87 6.55
C PRO A 339 -16.06 1.48 6.43
N PHE A 340 -14.99 0.68 6.36
CA PHE A 340 -13.59 1.13 6.39
C PHE A 340 -12.97 1.25 4.98
N ASN A 341 -13.70 1.80 4.02
CA ASN A 341 -13.13 2.06 2.69
C ASN A 341 -11.97 3.06 2.80
N CYS A 342 -10.90 2.80 2.06
CA CYS A 342 -9.81 3.75 1.89
C CYS A 342 -10.31 5.03 1.16
N PRO A 343 -9.91 6.23 1.59
CA PRO A 343 -10.17 7.49 0.88
C PRO A 343 -9.76 7.44 -0.61
N ALA A 344 -8.70 6.70 -0.93
CA ALA A 344 -8.21 6.57 -2.30
C ALA A 344 -9.15 5.80 -3.26
N LYS A 345 -10.20 5.13 -2.74
CA LYS A 345 -11.15 4.32 -3.54
C LYS A 345 -12.05 5.15 -4.47
N ARG A 346 -12.30 6.43 -4.12
CA ARG A 346 -13.35 7.35 -4.66
C ARG A 346 -14.70 7.23 -3.97
N TRP A 347 -15.42 8.35 -3.78
CA TRP A 347 -16.87 8.25 -3.56
C TRP A 347 -17.80 9.46 -3.85
N LYS A 348 -17.39 10.65 -4.33
CA LYS A 348 -18.29 11.63 -5.02
C LYS A 348 -17.55 12.88 -5.51
N ASN A 349 -18.02 13.49 -6.60
CA ASN A 349 -17.62 14.80 -7.15
C ASN A 349 -16.14 15.04 -7.52
N VAL A 350 -15.28 14.03 -7.42
CA VAL A 350 -13.91 14.09 -7.94
C VAL A 350 -13.84 13.58 -9.38
N PRO A 351 -12.94 14.09 -10.23
CA PRO A 351 -12.80 13.66 -11.62
C PRO A 351 -12.34 12.20 -11.73
N MET A 352 -11.41 11.78 -10.87
CA MET A 352 -10.73 10.50 -10.95
C MET A 352 -10.56 9.80 -9.59
N PRO A 353 -10.51 8.45 -9.55
CA PRO A 353 -10.22 7.70 -8.33
C PRO A 353 -8.73 7.76 -7.99
N PHE A 354 -8.36 8.41 -6.87
CA PHE A 354 -6.96 8.69 -6.53
C PHE A 354 -6.05 7.47 -6.62
N GLY A 355 -6.41 6.33 -6.00
CA GLY A 355 -5.53 5.17 -5.94
C GLY A 355 -5.20 4.58 -7.31
N ILE A 356 -6.22 4.38 -8.15
CA ILE A 356 -6.05 3.83 -9.51
C ILE A 356 -5.28 4.84 -10.38
N SER A 357 -5.63 6.11 -10.32
CA SER A 357 -5.01 7.16 -11.12
C SER A 357 -3.56 7.40 -10.73
N MET A 358 -3.23 7.40 -9.45
CA MET A 358 -1.86 7.61 -8.98
C MET A 358 -0.94 6.44 -9.38
N VAL A 359 -1.43 5.19 -9.31
CA VAL A 359 -0.68 4.03 -9.84
C VAL A 359 -0.38 4.21 -11.32
N ALA A 360 -1.41 4.50 -12.13
CA ALA A 360 -1.22 4.69 -13.58
C ALA A 360 -0.27 5.86 -13.90
N LEU A 361 -0.37 6.95 -13.16
CA LEU A 361 0.44 8.17 -13.33
C LEU A 361 1.93 7.89 -13.05
N LEU A 362 2.22 7.30 -11.89
CA LEU A 362 3.60 7.00 -11.47
C LEU A 362 4.26 5.98 -12.39
N VAL A 363 3.53 4.92 -12.78
CA VAL A 363 4.06 3.92 -13.72
C VAL A 363 4.31 4.55 -15.09
N GLY A 364 3.39 5.36 -15.61
CA GLY A 364 3.58 6.07 -16.88
C GLY A 364 4.78 7.04 -16.84
N ALA A 365 5.00 7.72 -15.71
CA ALA A 365 6.15 8.59 -15.51
C ALA A 365 7.47 7.81 -15.47
N LEU A 366 7.51 6.63 -14.82
CA LEU A 366 8.68 5.73 -14.85
C LEU A 366 8.98 5.27 -16.28
N ILE A 367 7.97 4.79 -17.01
CA ILE A 367 8.10 4.34 -18.40
C ILE A 367 8.68 5.45 -19.27
N GLU A 368 8.18 6.68 -19.15
CA GLU A 368 8.72 7.82 -19.90
C GLU A 368 10.21 8.06 -19.59
N ALA A 369 10.60 7.94 -18.33
CA ALA A 369 11.97 8.22 -17.90
C ALA A 369 12.95 7.11 -18.26
N THR A 370 12.50 5.85 -18.32
CA THR A 370 13.35 4.69 -18.60
C THR A 370 13.40 4.30 -20.08
N GLN A 371 12.33 4.55 -20.85
CA GLN A 371 12.22 4.05 -22.22
C GLN A 371 13.38 4.50 -23.11
N GLY A 372 14.02 3.54 -23.77
CA GLY A 372 15.13 3.79 -24.69
C GLY A 372 16.40 4.33 -24.02
N LYS A 373 16.48 4.30 -22.68
CA LYS A 373 17.61 4.79 -21.89
C LYS A 373 18.09 3.80 -20.85
N TRP A 374 17.20 2.96 -20.34
CA TRP A 374 17.47 2.00 -19.27
C TRP A 374 16.82 0.65 -19.59
N THR A 375 17.53 -0.42 -19.25
CA THR A 375 17.05 -1.81 -19.25
C THR A 375 16.92 -2.28 -17.81
N ILE A 376 15.92 -3.11 -17.53
CA ILE A 376 15.68 -3.66 -16.19
C ILE A 376 16.28 -5.05 -16.09
N HIS A 377 17.01 -5.29 -15.01
CA HIS A 377 17.56 -6.59 -14.66
C HIS A 377 17.03 -7.00 -13.28
N GLY A 378 16.70 -8.27 -13.12
CA GLY A 378 16.19 -8.81 -11.87
C GLY A 378 15.70 -10.24 -12.06
N ASN A 379 15.58 -10.97 -10.95
CA ASN A 379 15.03 -12.32 -10.97
C ASN A 379 13.49 -12.26 -10.92
N PHE A 380 12.86 -12.09 -12.09
CA PHE A 380 11.41 -12.10 -12.22
C PHE A 380 10.92 -13.48 -12.67
N PRO A 381 9.78 -13.98 -12.13
CA PRO A 381 9.14 -15.16 -12.70
C PRO A 381 8.74 -14.93 -14.16
N ASP A 382 8.34 -15.98 -14.87
CA ASP A 382 7.71 -15.83 -16.18
C ASP A 382 6.31 -15.17 -16.10
N LYS A 383 5.79 -14.71 -17.24
CA LYS A 383 4.47 -14.05 -17.34
C LYS A 383 3.27 -14.90 -16.90
N THR A 384 3.46 -16.20 -16.65
CA THR A 384 2.40 -17.11 -16.22
C THR A 384 2.17 -17.14 -14.71
N HIS A 385 3.09 -16.55 -13.94
CA HIS A 385 3.02 -16.49 -12.47
C HIS A 385 2.99 -15.06 -11.96
N PRO A 386 2.16 -14.72 -10.96
CA PRO A 386 2.19 -13.38 -10.36
C PRO A 386 3.57 -13.08 -9.77
N LEU A 387 3.96 -11.81 -9.77
CA LEU A 387 5.10 -11.33 -9.03
C LEU A 387 4.91 -11.56 -7.51
N ASP A 388 5.99 -11.89 -6.83
CA ASP A 388 6.06 -11.91 -5.38
C ASP A 388 5.66 -10.55 -4.75
N THR A 389 4.85 -10.63 -3.71
CA THR A 389 4.30 -9.50 -2.95
C THR A 389 4.92 -9.35 -1.57
N ASP A 390 5.97 -10.13 -1.27
CA ASP A 390 6.80 -9.91 -0.10
C ASP A 390 7.53 -8.56 -0.17
N ARG A 391 7.83 -8.03 1.01
CA ARG A 391 8.19 -6.62 1.15
C ARG A 391 9.57 -6.29 0.60
N GLU A 392 10.45 -7.28 0.57
CA GLU A 392 11.82 -7.17 0.07
C GLU A 392 11.97 -7.82 -1.31
N ALA A 393 10.90 -8.39 -1.86
CA ALA A 393 10.92 -8.97 -3.20
C ALA A 393 11.40 -7.92 -4.22
N TYR A 394 12.36 -8.33 -5.04
CA TYR A 394 13.02 -7.51 -6.06
C TYR A 394 13.87 -6.35 -5.51
N GLY A 395 14.33 -6.43 -4.26
CA GLY A 395 15.30 -5.48 -3.71
C GLY A 395 16.65 -5.47 -4.45
N ASP A 396 16.97 -6.56 -5.14
CA ASP A 396 18.15 -6.75 -5.99
C ASP A 396 17.94 -6.31 -7.44
N ALA A 397 16.72 -5.93 -7.84
CA ALA A 397 16.45 -5.49 -9.21
C ALA A 397 17.10 -4.14 -9.51
N THR A 398 17.71 -4.04 -10.69
CA THR A 398 18.47 -2.87 -11.14
C THR A 398 17.95 -2.33 -12.47
N LEU A 399 18.24 -1.05 -12.69
CA LEU A 399 18.15 -0.37 -13.96
C LEU A 399 19.58 -0.16 -14.48
N GLN A 400 19.86 -0.66 -15.68
CA GLN A 400 21.16 -0.51 -16.36
C GLN A 400 21.00 0.41 -17.57
N ARG A 401 21.88 1.41 -17.69
CA ARG A 401 21.88 2.38 -18.78
C ARG A 401 22.20 1.68 -20.11
N LEU A 402 21.50 2.07 -21.17
CA LEU A 402 21.68 1.57 -22.54
C LEU A 402 22.88 2.19 -23.25
#